data_AF-A0A6L3YD68-F1
#
_entry.id   AF-A0A6L3YD68-F1
#
_cell.length_a   1.000
_cell.length_b   1.000
_cell.length_c   1.000
_cell.angle_alpha   90.00
_cell.angle_beta   90.00
_cell.angle_gamma   90.00
#
_symmetry.space_group_name_H-M   'P 1'
#
loop_
_entity.id
_entity.type
_entity.pdbx_description
1 polymer ?
#
loop_
_entity_poly.entity_id
_entity_poly.type
_entity_poly.pdbx_seq_one_letter_code
_entity_poly.pdbx_strand_id
1 'polypeptide(L)'
;MIGPKQAADYPDRDIDCQEAVSQAVAELIEQASLSGRASADAAAEIADTGVPGVREIIDAASEAGWSREETENAIKEVAAGMYRGFTGTERDE
;
A
#
# COMPACT_ATOMS: atom_id res chain seq x y z
N MET A 1 -4.79 6.35 13.66
CA MET A 1 -3.73 5.58 14.34
C MET A 1 -3.24 4.58 13.32
N ILE A 2 -1.94 4.58 12.99
CA ILE A 2 -1.41 3.72 11.93
C ILE A 2 -1.15 2.30 12.45
N GLY A 3 -1.01 2.08 13.77
CA GLY A 3 -0.63 0.77 14.33
C GLY A 3 -1.75 -0.28 14.41
N PRO A 4 -1.37 -1.57 14.57
CA PRO A 4 -2.32 -2.68 14.65
C PRO A 4 -3.20 -2.61 15.89
N LYS A 5 -4.40 -3.20 15.79
CA LYS A 5 -5.33 -3.29 16.93
C LYS A 5 -4.75 -4.12 18.08
N GLN A 6 -3.94 -5.12 17.75
CA GLN A 6 -3.33 -6.07 18.68
C GLN A 6 -1.95 -6.45 18.17
N ALA A 7 -1.00 -6.67 19.08
CA ALA A 7 0.35 -7.13 18.73
C ALA A 7 0.39 -8.61 18.32
N ALA A 8 -0.61 -9.39 18.74
CA ALA A 8 -0.78 -10.78 18.32
C ALA A 8 -1.44 -10.86 16.94
N ASP A 9 -1.29 -12.01 16.28
CA ASP A 9 -2.00 -12.32 15.04
C ASP A 9 -3.52 -12.32 15.27
N TYR A 10 -4.28 -11.71 14.34
CA TYR A 10 -5.73 -11.65 14.38
C TYR A 10 -6.29 -11.74 12.95
N PRO A 11 -7.51 -12.28 12.75
CA PRO A 11 -8.00 -12.68 11.42
C PRO A 11 -8.04 -11.56 10.37
N ASP A 12 -8.23 -10.30 10.78
CA ASP A 12 -8.28 -9.14 9.88
C ASP A 12 -6.98 -8.32 9.87
N ARG A 13 -5.86 -8.87 10.39
CA ARG A 13 -4.61 -8.10 10.56
C ARG A 13 -4.03 -7.62 9.24
N ASP A 14 -4.04 -8.46 8.21
CA ASP A 14 -3.65 -8.07 6.85
C ASP A 14 -4.54 -6.96 6.28
N ILE A 15 -5.86 -7.03 6.51
CA ILE A 15 -6.81 -6.04 6.00
C ILE A 15 -6.63 -4.71 6.74
N ASP A 16 -6.48 -4.73 8.07
CA ASP A 16 -6.19 -3.51 8.84
C ASP A 16 -4.82 -2.92 8.45
N CYS A 17 -3.83 -3.74 8.09
CA CYS A 17 -2.55 -3.27 7.59
C CYS A 17 -2.70 -2.59 6.22
N GLN A 18 -3.47 -3.20 5.30
CA GLN A 18 -3.85 -2.61 4.01
C GLN A 18 -4.51 -1.24 4.19
N GLU A 19 -5.49 -1.14 5.08
CA GLU A 19 -6.18 0.12 5.38
C GLU A 19 -5.23 1.16 6.01
N ALA A 20 -4.28 0.73 6.84
CA ALA A 20 -3.32 1.61 7.47
C ALA A 20 -2.30 2.20 6.47
N VAL A 21 -1.88 1.41 5.47
CA VAL A 21 -0.91 1.85 4.45
C VAL A 21 -1.58 2.42 3.20
N SER A 22 -2.90 2.25 3.04
CA SER A 22 -3.62 2.64 1.82
C SER A 22 -3.49 4.12 1.51
N GLN A 23 -3.61 4.96 2.53
CA GLN A 23 -3.43 6.40 2.38
C GLN A 23 -2.01 6.75 1.94
N ALA A 24 -0.99 6.15 2.58
CA ALA A 24 0.40 6.42 2.24
C ALA A 24 0.75 5.97 0.82
N VAL A 25 0.20 4.83 0.37
CA VAL A 25 0.33 4.34 -1.00
C VAL A 25 -0.36 5.27 -2.01
N ALA A 26 -1.58 5.73 -1.72
CA ALA A 26 -2.29 6.70 -2.55
C ALA A 26 -1.48 8.00 -2.70
N GLU A 27 -0.97 8.54 -1.59
CA GLU A 27 -0.13 9.73 -1.58
C GLU A 27 1.14 9.54 -2.42
N LEU A 28 1.76 8.36 -2.37
CA LEU A 28 2.94 8.05 -3.19
C LEU A 28 2.61 8.04 -4.69
N ILE A 29 1.48 7.45 -5.06
CA ILE A 29 0.99 7.42 -6.46
C ILE A 29 0.69 8.85 -6.92
N GLU A 30 -0.01 9.64 -6.12
CA GLU A 30 -0.31 11.04 -6.44
C GLU A 30 0.97 11.87 -6.62
N GLN A 31 1.96 11.71 -5.75
CA GLN A 31 3.26 12.38 -5.88
C GLN A 31 4.01 11.98 -7.16
N ALA A 32 3.97 10.70 -7.54
CA ALA A 32 4.53 10.23 -8.80
C ALA A 32 3.82 10.85 -10.01
N SER A 33 2.49 11.01 -9.93
CA SER A 33 1.69 11.66 -10.96
C SER A 33 1.97 13.17 -11.07
N LEU A 34 2.14 13.86 -9.94
CA LEU A 34 2.60 15.26 -9.91
C LEU A 34 4.00 15.43 -10.53
N SER A 35 4.83 14.39 -10.44
CA SER A 35 6.16 14.34 -11.07
C SER A 35 6.11 14.01 -12.57
N GLY A 36 4.92 13.84 -13.15
CA GLY A 36 4.70 13.55 -14.57
C GLY A 36 4.68 12.08 -14.94
N ARG A 37 4.67 11.14 -13.98
CA ARG A 37 4.45 9.71 -14.26
C ARG A 37 2.95 9.42 -14.41
N ALA A 38 2.62 8.33 -15.09
CA ALA A 38 1.26 7.82 -15.07
C ALA A 38 0.98 7.14 -13.73
N SER A 39 -0.17 7.41 -13.11
CA SER A 39 -0.58 6.79 -11.84
C SER A 39 -0.52 5.26 -11.89
N ALA A 40 -0.85 4.68 -13.04
CA ALA A 40 -0.82 3.22 -13.26
C ALA A 40 0.61 2.65 -13.25
N ASP A 41 1.57 3.39 -13.81
CA ASP A 41 2.98 2.99 -13.84
C ASP A 41 3.59 3.10 -12.43
N ALA A 42 3.27 4.20 -11.74
CA ALA A 42 3.65 4.39 -10.33
C ALA A 42 3.09 3.29 -9.43
N ALA A 43 1.81 2.94 -9.59
CA ALA A 43 1.18 1.85 -8.83
C ALA A 43 1.84 0.49 -9.10
N ALA A 44 2.24 0.20 -10.35
CA ALA A 44 2.95 -1.02 -10.69
C ALA A 44 4.35 -1.08 -10.06
N GLU A 45 5.11 0.02 -10.07
CA GLU A 45 6.42 0.10 -9.41
C GLU A 45 6.32 -0.01 -7.89
N ILE A 46 5.27 0.56 -7.29
CA ILE A 46 4.97 0.46 -5.86
C ILE A 46 4.61 -0.98 -5.47
N ALA A 47 3.80 -1.66 -6.30
CA ALA A 47 3.45 -3.05 -6.09
C ALA A 47 4.67 -3.98 -6.12
N ASP A 48 5.70 -3.66 -6.90
CA ASP A 48 6.97 -4.41 -6.87
C ASP A 48 7.82 -4.12 -5.61
N THR A 49 7.38 -3.21 -4.75
CA THR A 49 8.11 -2.68 -3.58
C THR A 49 9.51 -2.13 -3.88
N GLY A 50 9.80 -1.87 -5.16
CA GLY A 50 11.09 -1.43 -5.67
C GLY A 50 11.36 0.06 -5.51
N VAL A 51 10.35 0.86 -5.16
CA VAL A 51 10.49 2.32 -5.02
C VAL A 51 10.96 2.72 -3.62
N PRO A 52 11.80 3.77 -3.49
CA PRO A 52 12.31 4.21 -2.18
C PRO A 52 11.17 4.62 -1.23
N GLY A 53 10.10 5.21 -1.74
CA GLY A 53 8.95 5.63 -0.92
C GLY A 53 8.21 4.46 -0.24
N VAL A 54 8.21 3.27 -0.83
CA VAL A 54 7.62 2.08 -0.19
C VAL A 54 8.41 1.65 1.05
N ARG A 55 9.73 1.83 1.03
CA ARG A 55 10.57 1.52 2.20
C ARG A 55 10.26 2.43 3.38
N GLU A 56 9.94 3.70 3.12
CA GLU A 56 9.54 4.64 4.17
C GLU A 56 8.20 4.24 4.80
N ILE A 57 7.25 3.74 4.00
CA ILE A 57 5.97 3.20 4.51
C ILE A 57 6.22 1.97 5.38
N ILE A 58 7.10 1.06 4.95
CA ILE A 58 7.46 -0.15 5.73
C ILE A 58 8.12 0.22 7.06
N ASP A 59 9.00 1.23 7.07
CA ASP A 59 9.68 1.68 8.28
C ASP A 59 8.67 2.30 9.26
N ALA A 60 7.83 3.22 8.79
CA ALA A 60 6.78 3.83 9.59
C ALA A 60 5.76 2.81 10.13
N ALA A 61 5.40 1.80 9.33
CA ALA A 61 4.53 0.72 9.77
C ALA A 61 5.23 -0.17 10.82
N SER A 62 6.52 -0.45 10.65
CA SER A 62 7.31 -1.19 11.64
C SER A 62 7.42 -0.44 12.96
N GLU A 63 7.62 0.88 12.94
CA GLU A 63 7.58 1.74 14.13
C GLU A 63 6.19 1.74 14.81
N ALA A 64 5.13 1.61 14.01
CA ALA A 64 3.76 1.52 14.52
C ALA A 64 3.41 0.13 15.08
N GLY A 65 4.24 -0.90 14.85
CA GLY A 65 4.06 -2.26 15.37
C GLY A 65 3.61 -3.30 14.34
N TRP A 66 3.60 -2.97 13.04
CA TRP A 66 3.37 -3.94 11.97
C TRP A 66 4.63 -4.72 11.64
N SER A 67 4.47 -5.93 11.10
CA SER A 67 5.61 -6.65 10.54
C SER A 67 5.91 -6.13 9.13
N ARG A 68 7.19 -6.21 8.75
CA ARG A 68 7.64 -5.90 7.39
C ARG A 68 6.90 -6.71 6.34
N GLU A 69 6.78 -8.03 6.53
CA GLU A 69 6.15 -8.94 5.57
C GLU A 69 4.66 -8.60 5.36
N GLU A 70 3.94 -8.29 6.44
CA GLU A 70 2.53 -7.87 6.39
C GLU A 70 2.39 -6.55 5.65
N THR A 71 3.28 -5.60 5.94
CA THR A 71 3.27 -4.29 5.29
C THR A 71 3.59 -4.40 3.79
N GLU A 72 4.59 -5.20 3.43
CA GLU A 72 4.95 -5.44 2.03
C GLU A 72 3.80 -6.09 1.25
N ASN A 73 3.11 -7.06 1.87
CA ASN A 73 1.94 -7.70 1.27
C ASN A 73 0.76 -6.73 1.15
N ALA A 74 0.53 -5.93 2.19
CA ALA A 74 -0.52 -4.91 2.20
C ALA A 74 -0.30 -3.84 1.11
N ILE A 75 0.92 -3.35 0.96
CA ILE A 75 1.29 -2.37 -0.08
C ILE A 75 1.06 -2.96 -1.47
N LYS A 76 1.45 -4.22 -1.70
CA LYS A 76 1.20 -4.95 -2.96
C LYS A 76 -0.29 -4.99 -3.31
N GLU A 77 -1.12 -5.42 -2.37
CA GLU A 77 -2.56 -5.56 -2.56
C GLU A 77 -3.24 -4.21 -2.80
N VAL A 78 -2.89 -3.19 -2.01
CA VAL A 78 -3.41 -1.82 -2.17
C VAL A 78 -2.99 -1.25 -3.52
N ALA A 79 -1.71 -1.31 -3.87
CA ALA A 79 -1.21 -0.74 -5.12
C ALA A 79 -1.80 -1.47 -6.34
N ALA A 80 -1.93 -2.80 -6.28
CA ALA A 80 -2.61 -3.58 -7.31
C ALA A 80 -4.11 -3.27 -7.39
N GLY A 81 -4.78 -3.07 -6.25
CA GLY A 81 -6.18 -2.64 -6.18
C GLY A 81 -6.40 -1.25 -6.79
N MET A 82 -5.52 -0.30 -6.47
CA MET A 82 -5.53 1.04 -7.05
C MET A 82 -5.26 1.02 -8.54
N TYR A 83 -4.32 0.19 -9.01
CA TYR A 83 -4.10 -0.03 -10.44
C TYR A 83 -5.37 -0.52 -11.14
N ARG A 84 -6.04 -1.55 -10.59
CA ARG A 84 -7.30 -2.10 -11.14
C ARG A 84 -8.43 -1.05 -11.15
N GLY A 85 -8.53 -0.24 -10.10
CA GLY A 85 -9.48 0.87 -10.01
C GLY A 85 -9.18 1.99 -11.02
N PHE A 86 -7.90 2.29 -11.27
CA PHE A 86 -7.47 3.32 -12.23
C PHE A 86 -7.63 2.86 -13.69
N THR A 87 -7.48 1.56 -13.97
CA THR A 87 -7.62 1.01 -15.32
C THR A 87 -9.07 0.70 -15.73
N GLY A 88 -10.06 0.98 -14.88
CA GLY A 88 -11.48 0.83 -15.23
C GLY A 88 -11.87 -0.61 -15.58
N THR A 89 -11.14 -1.61 -15.07
CA THR A 89 -11.62 -3.00 -15.06
C THR A 89 -12.27 -3.25 -13.71
N GLU A 90 -13.36 -2.53 -13.46
CA GLU A 90 -14.47 -3.09 -12.72
C GLU A 90 -14.84 -4.37 -13.47
N ARG A 91 -14.30 -5.53 -13.04
CA ARG A 91 -14.84 -6.79 -13.51
C ARG A 91 -16.12 -6.96 -12.72
N ASP A 92 -17.19 -6.39 -13.27
CA ASP A 92 -18.60 -6.63 -12.95
C ASP A 92 -18.78 -7.91 -12.13
N GLU A 93 -19.36 -7.78 -10.95
CA GLU A 93 -20.21 -8.83 -10.39
C GLU A 93 -21.66 -8.59 -10.85
#